data_AF-A0A5J4N7H6-F1
#
_entry.id   AF-A0A5J4N7H6-F1
#
_cell.length_a   1.000
_cell.length_b   1.000
_cell.length_c   1.000
_cell.angle_alpha   90.00
_cell.angle_beta   90.00
_cell.angle_gamma   90.00
#
_symmetry.space_group_name_H-M   'P 1'
#
loop_
_entity.id
_entity.type
_entity.pdbx_description
1 polymer ?
#
loop_
_entity_poly.entity_id
_entity_poly.type
_entity_poly.pdbx_seq_one_letter_code
_entity_poly.pdbx_strand_id
1 'polypeptide(L)'
;MAVVEAQVPGSNTTESIREKNLNYYRRKLIEHREIDARLKEARDKSKAVSKEFEKAEDDLKALQSVGQVVGDVLKQLTEDHFIVKASNGPRYVVGCRRSLQAGKLKAGTRVALDMTTLTIMRQLPREVDPLVHNMSAEDPGDVSYHSVGGLSEQIRELREVIELPLMNPELFIRVGITPPKGCLLYGPPGTGKTLLARAVASQLDANFLKVVSSSIVDKYIGESARLIREMFNYARDHQPCIIFMDEIDAIGGRRFSEGTSADREIQRTLMELLNQMDGFDALGQVKMIMATNRPDTLDPALLRPGRLDRKIGNVPFAFV
;
A
#
# COMPACT_ATOMS: atom_id res chain seq x y z
N MET A 1 2.62 -90.83 22.06
CA MET A 1 2.26 -90.50 20.65
C MET A 1 0.89 -91.09 20.43
N ALA A 2 -0.19 -90.38 20.11
CA ALA A 2 -0.31 -89.14 19.35
C ALA A 2 -1.36 -88.21 19.98
N VAL A 3 -1.08 -86.91 19.97
CA VAL A 3 -2.03 -85.84 20.26
C VAL A 3 -2.71 -85.52 18.94
N VAL A 4 -4.03 -85.69 18.86
CA VAL A 4 -4.85 -85.20 17.75
C VAL A 4 -5.70 -84.06 18.31
N GLU A 5 -5.32 -82.84 17.96
CA GLU A 5 -6.08 -81.62 18.25
C GLU A 5 -7.41 -81.65 17.50
N ALA A 6 -8.50 -81.51 18.23
CA ALA A 6 -9.83 -81.31 17.69
C ALA A 6 -10.09 -79.81 17.52
N GLN A 7 -10.17 -79.38 16.26
CA GLN A 7 -10.53 -78.02 15.85
C GLN A 7 -12.03 -77.75 16.09
N VAL A 8 -12.34 -76.65 16.76
CA VAL A 8 -13.71 -76.19 17.05
C VAL A 8 -14.24 -75.34 15.87
N PRO A 9 -15.36 -75.69 15.20
CA PRO A 9 -15.78 -75.05 13.95
C PRO A 9 -16.80 -73.90 14.11
N GLY A 10 -16.72 -73.09 15.17
CA GLY A 10 -17.78 -72.13 15.54
C GLY A 10 -17.45 -70.63 15.52
N SER A 11 -16.21 -70.20 15.25
CA SER A 11 -15.78 -68.81 15.44
C SER A 11 -15.88 -67.90 14.20
N ASN A 12 -15.80 -68.45 12.98
CA ASN A 12 -15.55 -67.66 11.77
C ASN A 12 -16.77 -66.89 11.23
N THR A 13 -18.00 -67.35 11.48
CA THR A 13 -19.22 -66.72 10.96
C THR A 13 -19.64 -65.48 11.77
N THR A 14 -19.47 -65.52 13.09
CA THR A 14 -19.73 -64.40 14.00
C THR A 14 -18.71 -63.28 13.84
N GLU A 15 -17.44 -63.61 13.61
CA GLU A 15 -16.38 -62.63 13.30
C GLU A 15 -16.62 -61.92 11.96
N SER A 16 -17.06 -62.65 10.93
CA SER A 16 -17.40 -62.08 9.62
C SER A 16 -18.56 -61.07 9.66
N ILE A 17 -19.60 -61.35 10.45
CA ILE A 17 -20.75 -60.46 10.61
C ILE A 17 -20.34 -59.20 11.41
N ARG A 18 -19.48 -59.38 12.43
CA ARG A 18 -18.94 -58.27 13.22
C ARG A 18 -18.07 -57.33 12.37
N GLU A 19 -17.22 -57.85 11.49
CA GLU A 19 -16.42 -57.02 10.57
C GLU A 19 -17.27 -56.26 9.55
N LYS A 20 -18.31 -56.90 9.00
CA LYS A 20 -19.25 -56.23 8.09
C LYS A 20 -19.97 -55.07 8.78
N ASN A 21 -20.44 -55.27 10.02
CA ASN A 21 -21.08 -54.21 10.80
C ASN A 21 -20.09 -53.10 11.19
N LEU A 22 -18.85 -53.44 11.53
CA LEU A 22 -17.80 -52.47 11.83
C LEU A 22 -17.46 -51.60 10.61
N ASN A 23 -17.36 -52.20 9.42
CA ASN A 23 -17.11 -51.48 8.18
C ASN A 23 -18.30 -50.62 7.75
N TYR A 24 -19.53 -51.10 7.96
CA TYR A 24 -20.73 -50.28 7.75
C TYR A 24 -20.76 -49.05 8.67
N TYR A 25 -20.44 -49.23 9.95
CA TYR A 25 -20.37 -48.14 10.93
C TYR A 25 -19.26 -47.13 10.58
N ARG A 26 -18.07 -47.60 10.19
CA ARG A 26 -16.97 -46.74 9.69
C ARG A 26 -17.39 -45.92 8.47
N ARG A 27 -18.07 -46.54 7.49
CA ARG A 27 -18.54 -45.84 6.29
C ARG A 27 -19.56 -44.75 6.64
N LYS A 28 -20.50 -45.05 7.54
CA LYS A 28 -21.48 -44.07 8.02
C LYS A 28 -20.86 -42.91 8.79
N LEU A 29 -19.81 -43.17 9.57
CA LEU A 29 -19.02 -42.12 10.25
C LEU A 29 -18.33 -41.17 9.27
N ILE A 30 -17.75 -41.69 8.19
CA ILE A 30 -17.11 -40.89 7.15
C ILE A 30 -18.16 -40.05 6.40
N GLU A 31 -19.29 -40.64 6.01
CA GLU A 31 -20.41 -39.91 5.39
C GLU A 31 -20.93 -38.78 6.29
N HIS A 32 -21.12 -39.04 7.60
CA HIS A 32 -21.56 -38.00 8.54
C HIS A 32 -20.55 -36.85 8.63
N ARG A 33 -19.25 -37.18 8.66
CA ARG A 33 -18.17 -36.18 8.71
C ARG A 33 -18.09 -35.33 7.44
N GLU A 34 -18.32 -35.92 6.27
CA GLU A 34 -18.39 -35.19 5.00
C GLU A 34 -19.63 -34.28 4.93
N ILE A 35 -20.78 -34.76 5.39
CA ILE A 35 -22.02 -33.96 5.43
C ILE A 35 -21.86 -32.79 6.40
N ASP A 36 -21.26 -33.00 7.59
CA ASP A 36 -20.97 -31.92 8.54
C ASP A 36 -20.02 -30.87 7.94
N ALA A 37 -19.00 -31.30 7.19
CA ALA A 37 -18.08 -30.39 6.52
C ALA A 37 -18.81 -29.54 5.46
N ARG A 38 -19.67 -30.16 4.64
CA ARG A 38 -20.49 -29.43 3.66
C ARG A 38 -21.50 -28.49 4.31
N LEU A 39 -22.13 -28.92 5.41
CA LEU A 39 -23.05 -28.08 6.17
C LEU A 39 -22.34 -26.86 6.74
N LYS A 40 -21.10 -27.04 7.22
CA LYS A 40 -20.25 -25.95 7.71
C LYS A 40 -19.91 -24.96 6.59
N GLU A 41 -19.42 -25.44 5.45
CA GLU A 41 -19.14 -24.58 4.29
C GLU A 41 -20.38 -23.82 3.79
N ALA A 42 -21.53 -24.49 3.72
CA ALA A 42 -22.79 -23.86 3.30
C ALA A 42 -23.24 -22.78 4.29
N ARG A 43 -23.07 -23.02 5.61
CA ARG A 43 -23.34 -22.02 6.65
C ARG A 43 -22.39 -20.83 6.55
N ASP A 44 -21.11 -21.08 6.31
CA ASP A 44 -20.11 -20.01 6.17
C ASP A 44 -20.37 -19.16 4.93
N LYS A 45 -20.74 -19.79 3.80
CA LYS A 45 -21.20 -19.09 2.59
C LYS A 45 -22.47 -18.28 2.83
N SER A 46 -23.48 -18.87 3.48
CA SER A 46 -24.73 -18.15 3.79
C SER A 46 -24.49 -16.94 4.70
N LYS A 47 -23.62 -17.06 5.71
CA LYS A 47 -23.21 -15.92 6.54
C LYS A 47 -22.47 -14.85 5.74
N ALA A 48 -21.57 -15.24 4.85
CA ALA A 48 -20.84 -14.30 4.00
C ALA A 48 -21.80 -13.52 3.09
N VAL A 49 -22.72 -14.22 2.42
CA VAL A 49 -23.74 -13.63 1.54
C VAL A 49 -24.69 -12.71 2.33
N SER A 50 -25.13 -13.10 3.53
CA SER A 50 -26.00 -12.27 4.35
C SER A 50 -25.30 -10.97 4.78
N LYS A 51 -24.00 -11.02 5.05
CA LYS A 51 -23.19 -9.84 5.39
C LYS A 51 -23.00 -8.91 4.19
N GLU A 52 -22.80 -9.47 2.99
CA GLU A 52 -22.76 -8.69 1.75
C GLU A 52 -24.11 -8.05 1.44
N PHE A 53 -25.22 -8.76 1.68
CA PHE A 53 -26.56 -8.24 1.51
C PHE A 53 -26.85 -7.06 2.44
N GLU A 54 -26.54 -7.17 3.74
CA GLU A 54 -26.68 -6.06 4.70
C GLU A 54 -25.88 -4.83 4.26
N LYS A 55 -24.64 -5.03 3.81
CA LYS A 55 -23.80 -3.95 3.30
C LYS A 55 -24.41 -3.29 2.05
N ALA A 56 -24.89 -4.08 1.10
CA ALA A 56 -25.51 -3.59 -0.12
C ALA A 56 -26.82 -2.83 0.17
N GLU A 57 -27.63 -3.31 1.13
CA GLU A 57 -28.86 -2.64 1.54
C GLU A 57 -28.58 -1.29 2.20
N ASP A 58 -27.55 -1.21 3.04
CA ASP A 58 -27.08 0.05 3.64
C ASP A 58 -26.55 1.04 2.58
N ASP A 59 -25.80 0.54 1.60
CA ASP A 59 -25.33 1.34 0.46
C ASP A 59 -26.51 1.85 -0.39
N LEU A 60 -27.54 1.03 -0.60
CA LEU A 60 -28.75 1.40 -1.34
C LEU A 60 -29.57 2.46 -0.60
N LYS A 61 -29.74 2.33 0.72
CA LYS A 61 -30.36 3.36 1.57
C LYS A 61 -29.56 4.67 1.51
N ALA A 62 -28.23 4.60 1.48
CA ALA A 62 -27.39 5.77 1.31
C ALA A 62 -27.55 6.43 -0.07
N LEU A 63 -27.75 5.65 -1.14
CA LEU A 63 -28.03 6.17 -2.49
C LEU A 63 -29.43 6.79 -2.61
N GLN A 64 -30.41 6.26 -1.88
CA GLN A 64 -31.77 6.82 -1.83
C GLN A 64 -31.83 8.15 -1.07
N SER A 65 -30.86 8.44 -0.20
CA SER A 65 -30.73 9.76 0.43
C SER A 65 -30.23 10.78 -0.60
N VAL A 66 -31.11 11.69 -1.02
CA VAL A 66 -30.80 12.68 -2.06
C VAL A 66 -29.93 13.78 -1.44
N GLY A 67 -28.67 13.85 -1.88
CA GLY A 67 -27.72 14.92 -1.56
C GLY A 67 -26.99 14.74 -0.23
N GLN A 68 -25.68 14.47 -0.30
CA GLN A 68 -24.79 14.54 0.86
C GLN A 68 -23.88 15.76 0.73
N VAL A 69 -23.72 16.49 1.82
CA VAL A 69 -22.80 17.64 1.90
C VAL A 69 -21.45 17.16 2.40
N VAL A 70 -20.39 17.49 1.68
CA VAL A 70 -19.03 17.17 2.11
C VAL A 70 -18.56 18.20 3.13
N GLY A 71 -17.87 17.74 4.17
CA GLY A 71 -17.23 18.62 5.14
C GLY A 71 -16.05 17.99 5.84
N ASP A 72 -15.27 18.83 6.53
CA ASP A 72 -14.10 18.42 7.29
C ASP A 72 -14.34 18.57 8.79
N VAL A 73 -14.04 17.53 9.55
CA VAL A 73 -14.11 17.55 11.01
C VAL A 73 -13.00 18.45 11.55
N LEU A 74 -13.35 19.53 12.24
CA LEU A 74 -12.39 20.43 12.88
C LEU A 74 -12.00 19.94 14.26
N LYS A 75 -13.00 19.65 15.11
CA LYS A 75 -12.78 19.31 16.51
C LYS A 75 -13.94 18.48 17.05
N GLN A 76 -13.62 17.50 17.89
CA GLN A 76 -14.61 16.80 18.70
C GLN A 76 -14.96 17.67 19.93
N LEU A 77 -16.27 17.91 20.14
CA LEU A 77 -16.74 18.69 21.29
C LEU A 77 -17.18 17.76 22.43
N THR A 78 -17.97 16.74 22.10
CA THR A 78 -18.41 15.68 23.03
C THR A 78 -18.27 14.31 22.35
N GLU A 79 -18.63 13.23 23.04
CA GLU A 79 -18.56 11.87 22.47
C GLU A 79 -19.38 11.76 21.17
N ASP A 80 -20.54 12.41 21.12
CA ASP A 80 -21.48 12.34 19.98
C ASP A 80 -21.48 13.58 19.07
N HIS A 81 -20.86 14.70 19.48
CA HIS A 81 -20.93 15.96 18.73
C HIS A 81 -19.55 16.42 18.24
N PHE A 82 -19.51 16.81 16.97
CA PHE A 82 -18.32 17.27 16.27
C PHE A 82 -18.59 18.63 15.63
N ILE A 83 -17.55 19.46 15.55
CA ILE A 83 -17.58 20.68 14.75
C ILE A 83 -17.10 20.30 13.35
N VAL A 84 -17.97 20.42 12.35
CA VAL A 84 -17.65 20.16 10.95
C VAL A 84 -17.76 21.45 10.15
N LYS A 85 -16.76 21.71 9.31
CA LYS A 85 -16.81 22.78 8.32
C LYS A 85 -17.30 22.18 7.00
N ALA A 86 -18.46 22.58 6.52
CA ALA A 86 -18.90 22.19 5.17
C ALA A 86 -17.96 22.80 4.11
N SER A 87 -17.73 22.11 2.98
CA SER A 87 -16.74 22.52 1.97
C SER A 87 -16.89 23.97 1.52
N ASN A 88 -18.13 24.42 1.31
CA ASN A 88 -18.45 25.80 0.92
C ASN A 88 -19.35 26.51 1.94
N GLY A 89 -19.31 26.09 3.21
CA GLY A 89 -20.28 26.55 4.22
C GLY A 89 -19.65 27.04 5.53
N PRO A 90 -20.51 27.49 6.45
CA PRO A 90 -20.10 27.81 7.81
C PRO A 90 -19.74 26.54 8.59
N ARG A 91 -19.33 26.73 9.85
CA ARG A 91 -19.05 25.65 10.77
C ARG A 91 -20.33 25.24 11.48
N TYR A 92 -20.63 23.94 11.46
CA TYR A 92 -21.80 23.36 12.11
C TYR A 92 -21.38 22.48 13.27
N VAL A 93 -22.21 22.45 14.32
CA VAL A 93 -22.12 21.43 15.36
C VAL A 93 -23.05 20.30 14.93
N VAL A 94 -22.46 19.15 14.65
CA VAL A 94 -23.15 18.01 14.04
C VAL A 94 -23.08 16.80 14.94
N GLY A 95 -24.17 16.04 14.97
CA GLY A 95 -24.23 14.73 15.63
C GLY A 95 -23.62 13.63 14.75
N CYS A 96 -23.04 12.63 15.40
CA CYS A 96 -22.57 11.41 14.73
C CYS A 96 -23.68 10.35 14.69
N ARG A 97 -23.84 9.65 13.56
CA ARG A 97 -24.72 8.48 13.48
C ARG A 97 -24.15 7.37 14.36
N ARG A 98 -24.99 6.72 15.18
CA ARG A 98 -24.59 5.64 16.12
C ARG A 98 -23.88 4.45 15.46
N SER A 99 -24.08 4.23 14.17
CA SER A 99 -23.40 3.17 13.41
C SER A 99 -21.94 3.47 13.12
N LEU A 100 -21.50 4.73 13.28
CA LEU A 100 -20.16 5.17 12.97
C LEU A 100 -19.33 5.28 14.25
N GLN A 101 -18.13 4.73 14.23
CA GLN A 101 -17.23 4.73 15.38
C GLN A 101 -16.63 6.14 15.57
N ALA A 102 -17.08 6.86 16.60
CA ALA A 102 -16.61 8.20 16.94
C ALA A 102 -15.07 8.29 17.08
N GLY A 103 -14.40 7.21 17.53
CA GLY A 103 -12.94 7.18 17.67
C GLY A 103 -12.15 7.25 16.35
N LYS A 104 -12.79 6.98 15.20
CA LYS A 104 -12.15 7.11 13.87
C LYS A 104 -12.23 8.53 13.31
N LEU A 105 -13.13 9.36 13.84
CA LEU A 105 -13.33 10.74 13.42
C LEU A 105 -12.32 11.66 14.11
N LYS A 106 -11.11 11.73 13.56
CA LYS A 106 -10.09 12.67 14.01
C LYS A 106 -10.24 14.02 13.32
N ALA A 107 -9.68 15.07 13.91
CA ALA A 107 -9.59 16.38 13.26
C ALA A 107 -8.90 16.25 11.88
N GLY A 108 -9.45 16.93 10.87
CA GLY A 108 -9.02 16.84 9.47
C GLY A 108 -9.61 15.66 8.69
N THR A 109 -10.51 14.87 9.28
CA THR A 109 -11.18 13.78 8.55
C THR A 109 -12.31 14.32 7.69
N ARG A 110 -12.34 13.92 6.42
CA ARG A 110 -13.42 14.23 5.48
C ARG A 110 -14.64 13.38 5.80
N VAL A 111 -15.81 13.97 5.88
CA VAL A 111 -17.07 13.31 6.23
C VAL A 111 -18.19 13.73 5.28
N ALA A 112 -19.14 12.81 5.07
CA ALA A 112 -20.38 13.11 4.38
C ALA A 112 -21.45 13.41 5.42
N LEU A 113 -22.05 14.60 5.32
CA LEU A 113 -23.17 15.05 6.11
C LEU A 113 -24.47 14.85 5.33
N ASP A 114 -25.54 14.53 6.04
CA ASP A 114 -26.88 14.63 5.47
C ASP A 114 -27.25 16.10 5.20
N MET A 115 -27.92 16.38 4.07
CA MET A 115 -28.23 17.74 3.66
C MET A 115 -29.33 18.39 4.53
N THR A 116 -30.21 17.58 5.14
CA THR A 116 -31.32 18.10 5.96
C THR A 116 -30.99 18.16 7.46
N THR A 117 -30.44 17.09 8.01
CA THR A 117 -30.17 16.97 9.46
C THR A 117 -28.75 17.39 9.83
N LEU A 118 -27.87 17.60 8.85
CA LEU A 118 -26.44 17.85 9.04
C LEU A 118 -25.76 16.79 9.91
N THR A 119 -26.28 15.56 9.96
CA THR A 119 -25.67 14.47 10.73
C THR A 119 -24.56 13.80 9.93
N ILE A 120 -23.49 13.35 10.61
CA ILE A 120 -22.40 12.60 9.96
C ILE A 120 -22.93 11.22 9.56
N MET A 121 -23.07 11.00 8.26
CA MET A 121 -23.52 9.75 7.66
C MET A 121 -22.39 8.74 7.56
N ARG A 122 -21.28 9.16 6.94
CA ARG A 122 -20.12 8.29 6.64
C ARG A 122 -18.82 9.10 6.65
N GLN A 123 -17.73 8.40 6.91
CA GLN A 123 -16.39 8.90 6.69
C GLN A 123 -16.04 8.78 5.20
N LEU A 124 -15.49 9.83 4.63
CA LEU A 124 -14.99 9.85 3.26
C LEU A 124 -13.46 9.63 3.27
N PRO A 125 -12.90 9.03 2.22
CA PRO A 125 -11.45 9.03 2.03
C PRO A 125 -10.94 10.47 1.91
N ARG A 126 -9.65 10.66 2.20
CA ARG A 126 -8.99 11.95 2.05
C ARG A 126 -9.11 12.44 0.61
N GLU A 127 -9.19 13.75 0.44
CA GLU A 127 -9.01 14.35 -0.87
C GLU A 127 -7.58 14.14 -1.33
N VAL A 128 -7.43 13.74 -2.58
CA VAL A 128 -6.14 13.52 -3.23
C VAL A 128 -6.15 14.39 -4.48
N ASP A 129 -5.12 15.20 -4.68
CA ASP A 129 -4.99 15.97 -5.91
C ASP A 129 -5.08 15.05 -7.14
N PRO A 130 -5.83 15.43 -8.19
CA PRO A 130 -6.03 14.59 -9.38
C PRO A 130 -4.72 14.26 -10.08
N LEU A 131 -3.71 15.12 -9.95
CA LEU A 131 -2.36 14.88 -10.45
C LEU A 131 -1.72 13.66 -9.78
N VAL A 132 -1.85 13.53 -8.46
CA VAL A 132 -1.29 12.38 -7.71
C VAL A 132 -2.05 11.10 -8.05
N HIS A 133 -3.37 11.16 -8.20
CA HIS A 133 -4.17 10.01 -8.62
C HIS A 133 -3.79 9.52 -10.03
N ASN A 134 -3.48 10.43 -10.95
CA ASN A 134 -3.01 10.06 -12.27
C ASN A 134 -1.61 9.41 -12.24
N MET A 135 -0.75 9.80 -11.29
CA MET A 135 0.58 9.21 -11.11
C MET A 135 0.53 7.78 -10.57
N SER A 136 -0.51 7.41 -9.82
CA SER A 136 -0.70 6.05 -9.30
C SER A 136 -1.43 5.11 -10.25
N ALA A 137 -2.19 5.64 -11.22
CA ALA A 137 -2.90 4.86 -12.22
C ALA A 137 -1.99 4.35 -13.36
N GLU A 138 -0.72 4.72 -13.38
CA GLU A 138 0.24 4.21 -14.38
C GLU A 138 0.73 2.82 -13.94
N ASP A 139 0.08 1.77 -14.44
CA ASP A 139 0.48 0.38 -14.17
C ASP A 139 1.96 0.17 -14.51
N PRO A 140 2.76 -0.43 -13.62
CA PRO A 140 4.19 -0.68 -13.85
C PRO A 140 4.47 -1.62 -15.05
N GLY A 141 3.43 -2.18 -15.66
CA GLY A 141 3.53 -3.18 -16.74
C GLY A 141 3.97 -4.54 -16.20
N ASP A 142 3.93 -5.56 -17.06
CA ASP A 142 4.40 -6.92 -16.73
C ASP A 142 5.87 -7.08 -17.17
N VAL A 143 6.76 -6.32 -16.56
CA VAL A 143 8.19 -6.31 -16.89
C VAL A 143 8.94 -7.18 -15.89
N SER A 144 9.42 -8.34 -16.33
CA SER A 144 10.24 -9.22 -15.49
C SER A 144 11.72 -8.83 -15.52
N TYR A 145 12.48 -9.16 -14.46
CA TYR A 145 13.93 -8.92 -14.42
C TYR A 145 14.69 -9.59 -15.57
N HIS A 146 14.17 -10.69 -16.11
CA HIS A 146 14.77 -11.39 -17.24
C HIS A 146 14.80 -10.56 -18.53
N SER A 147 13.92 -9.55 -18.64
CA SER A 147 13.90 -8.63 -19.77
C SER A 147 15.00 -7.56 -19.71
N VAL A 148 15.68 -7.41 -18.57
CA VAL A 148 16.72 -6.41 -18.35
C VAL A 148 18.10 -7.07 -18.50
N GLY A 149 18.74 -6.88 -19.65
CA GLY A 149 20.05 -7.44 -19.95
C GLY A 149 21.22 -6.66 -19.32
N GLY A 150 22.28 -7.37 -18.89
CA GLY A 150 23.58 -6.78 -18.56
C GLY A 150 23.69 -6.02 -17.23
N LEU A 151 22.61 -5.94 -16.44
CA LEU A 151 22.53 -5.17 -15.19
C LEU A 151 22.34 -6.04 -13.94
N SER A 152 22.91 -7.25 -13.92
CA SER A 152 22.67 -8.24 -12.86
C SER A 152 23.11 -7.78 -11.47
N GLU A 153 24.26 -7.09 -11.38
CA GLU A 153 24.77 -6.53 -10.12
C GLU A 153 23.82 -5.43 -9.58
N GLN A 154 23.39 -4.53 -10.45
CA GLN A 154 22.49 -3.43 -10.10
C GLN A 154 21.10 -3.93 -9.69
N ILE A 155 20.58 -4.95 -10.38
CA ILE A 155 19.33 -5.61 -10.01
C ILE A 155 19.47 -6.24 -8.62
N ARG A 156 20.58 -6.93 -8.35
CA ARG A 156 20.82 -7.53 -7.03
C ARG A 156 20.85 -6.48 -5.93
N GLU A 157 21.58 -5.39 -6.10
CA GLU A 157 21.63 -4.30 -5.12
C GLU A 157 20.26 -3.69 -4.88
N LEU A 158 19.48 -3.45 -5.95
CA LEU A 158 18.15 -2.86 -5.80
C LEU A 158 17.17 -3.81 -5.09
N ARG A 159 17.24 -5.11 -5.36
CA ARG A 159 16.46 -6.14 -4.66
C ARG A 159 16.80 -6.17 -3.17
N GLU A 160 18.08 -6.14 -2.81
CA GLU A 160 18.50 -6.10 -1.41
C GLU A 160 17.96 -4.86 -0.67
N VAL A 161 17.86 -3.72 -1.36
CA VAL A 161 17.38 -2.45 -0.78
C VAL A 161 15.86 -2.38 -0.66
N ILE A 162 15.12 -2.91 -1.63
CA ILE A 162 13.67 -2.70 -1.74
C ILE A 162 12.88 -3.96 -1.37
N GLU A 163 13.23 -5.10 -1.95
CA GLU A 163 12.51 -6.38 -1.73
C GLU A 163 12.76 -6.91 -0.31
N LEU A 164 13.99 -6.82 0.20
CA LEU A 164 14.34 -7.40 1.51
C LEU A 164 13.59 -6.73 2.67
N PRO A 165 13.48 -5.37 2.76
CA PRO A 165 12.69 -4.72 3.80
C PRO A 165 11.19 -4.92 3.68
N LEU A 166 10.66 -5.08 2.47
CA LEU A 166 9.22 -5.27 2.24
C LEU A 166 8.80 -6.71 2.55
N MET A 167 9.61 -7.70 2.17
CA MET A 167 9.30 -9.11 2.40
C MET A 167 9.52 -9.54 3.86
N ASN A 168 10.61 -9.09 4.50
CA ASN A 168 11.00 -9.55 5.82
C ASN A 168 11.44 -8.40 6.76
N PRO A 169 10.51 -7.54 7.20
CA PRO A 169 10.83 -6.43 8.11
C PRO A 169 11.36 -6.90 9.48
N GLU A 170 10.99 -8.11 9.94
CA GLU A 170 11.44 -8.67 11.21
C GLU A 170 12.96 -8.83 11.30
N LEU A 171 13.63 -9.14 10.18
CA LEU A 171 15.08 -9.32 10.16
C LEU A 171 15.80 -8.03 10.56
N PHE A 172 15.33 -6.89 10.09
CA PHE A 172 15.90 -5.58 10.43
C PHE A 172 15.68 -5.22 11.90
N ILE A 173 14.49 -5.54 12.43
CA ILE A 173 14.16 -5.30 13.84
C ILE A 173 15.05 -6.14 14.76
N ARG A 174 15.29 -7.42 14.43
CA ARG A 174 16.13 -8.32 15.23
C ARG A 174 17.59 -7.92 15.21
N VAL A 175 18.11 -7.46 14.07
CA VAL A 175 19.50 -7.02 13.93
C VAL A 175 19.69 -5.60 14.49
N GLY A 176 18.61 -4.83 14.66
CA GLY A 176 18.65 -3.47 15.20
C GLY A 176 19.19 -2.44 14.22
N ILE A 177 19.15 -2.73 12.92
CA ILE A 177 19.62 -1.84 11.84
C ILE A 177 18.40 -1.20 11.18
N THR A 178 18.47 0.11 10.94
CA THR A 178 17.45 0.82 10.16
C THR A 178 17.52 0.38 8.70
N PRO A 179 16.42 -0.12 8.11
CA PRO A 179 16.43 -0.49 6.70
C PRO A 179 16.67 0.75 5.83
N PRO A 180 17.27 0.57 4.64
CA PRO A 180 17.50 1.68 3.72
C PRO A 180 16.16 2.32 3.30
N LYS A 181 16.13 3.65 3.24
CA LYS A 181 14.91 4.41 2.92
C LYS A 181 14.74 4.64 1.42
N GLY A 182 15.85 4.83 0.71
CA GLY A 182 15.81 5.10 -0.72
C GLY A 182 17.07 4.73 -1.48
N CYS A 183 16.91 4.64 -2.79
CA CYS A 183 17.95 4.30 -3.74
C CYS A 183 18.08 5.39 -4.81
N LEU A 184 19.32 5.75 -5.16
CA LEU A 184 19.62 6.65 -6.27
C LEU A 184 20.23 5.86 -7.44
N LEU A 185 19.55 5.87 -8.59
CA LEU A 185 20.02 5.32 -9.85
C LEU A 185 20.69 6.44 -10.68
N TYR A 186 21.96 6.29 -11.01
CA TYR A 186 22.70 7.28 -11.82
C TYR A 186 23.52 6.64 -12.95
N GLY A 187 23.88 7.44 -13.96
CA GLY A 187 24.50 6.96 -15.21
C GLY A 187 23.91 7.59 -16.49
N PRO A 188 24.42 7.26 -17.68
CA PRO A 188 23.98 7.86 -18.95
C PRO A 188 22.48 7.64 -19.26
N PRO A 189 21.86 8.52 -20.06
CA PRO A 189 20.51 8.29 -20.58
C PRO A 189 20.49 7.03 -21.46
N GLY A 190 19.36 6.33 -21.50
CA GLY A 190 19.20 5.09 -22.29
C GLY A 190 19.69 3.81 -21.61
N THR A 191 20.19 3.88 -20.37
CA THR A 191 20.65 2.69 -19.61
C THR A 191 19.53 1.95 -18.86
N GLY A 192 18.26 2.17 -19.23
CA GLY A 192 17.14 1.40 -18.69
C GLY A 192 16.78 1.66 -17.22
N LYS A 193 17.18 2.79 -16.61
CA LYS A 193 16.86 3.12 -15.20
C LYS A 193 15.36 3.06 -14.89
N THR A 194 14.55 3.66 -15.77
CA THR A 194 13.09 3.69 -15.66
C THR A 194 12.50 2.28 -15.83
N LEU A 195 13.08 1.46 -16.71
CA LEU A 195 12.67 0.05 -16.90
C LEU A 195 12.99 -0.80 -15.67
N LEU A 196 14.16 -0.59 -15.08
CA LEU A 196 14.60 -1.32 -13.89
C LEU A 196 13.72 -1.00 -12.67
N ALA A 197 13.31 0.26 -12.49
CA ALA A 197 12.36 0.63 -11.44
C ALA A 197 10.96 0.02 -11.66
N ARG A 198 10.48 0.00 -12.92
CA ARG A 198 9.21 -0.66 -13.27
C ARG A 198 9.25 -2.17 -13.03
N ALA A 199 10.35 -2.83 -13.37
CA ALA A 199 10.52 -4.27 -13.14
C ALA A 199 10.47 -4.63 -11.65
N VAL A 200 11.07 -3.80 -10.78
CA VAL A 200 10.98 -3.99 -9.32
C VAL A 200 9.55 -3.83 -8.82
N ALA A 201 8.84 -2.81 -9.31
CA ALA A 201 7.47 -2.55 -8.88
C ALA A 201 6.51 -3.67 -9.31
N SER A 202 6.64 -4.15 -10.55
CA SER A 202 5.85 -5.27 -11.09
C SER A 202 6.07 -6.56 -10.29
N GLN A 203 7.33 -6.88 -9.96
CA GLN A 203 7.65 -8.11 -9.22
C GLN A 203 7.12 -8.10 -7.78
N LEU A 204 7.07 -6.93 -7.14
CA LEU A 204 6.66 -6.79 -5.75
C LEU A 204 5.14 -6.63 -5.57
N ASP A 205 4.38 -6.53 -6.67
CA ASP A 205 2.93 -6.24 -6.66
C ASP A 205 2.57 -5.08 -5.70
N ALA A 206 3.44 -4.07 -5.69
CA ALA A 206 3.34 -2.91 -4.81
C ALA A 206 2.85 -1.70 -5.59
N ASN A 207 2.15 -0.79 -4.91
CA ASN A 207 1.66 0.43 -5.54
C ASN A 207 2.83 1.26 -6.08
N PHE A 208 2.80 1.56 -7.37
CA PHE A 208 3.86 2.30 -8.05
C PHE A 208 3.41 3.73 -8.34
N LEU A 209 4.08 4.71 -7.73
CA LEU A 209 3.88 6.12 -8.05
C LEU A 209 5.05 6.60 -8.91
N LYS A 210 4.80 6.79 -10.20
CA LYS A 210 5.77 7.40 -11.11
C LYS A 210 5.58 8.90 -11.17
N VAL A 211 6.66 9.62 -10.87
CA VAL A 211 6.68 11.08 -10.92
C VAL A 211 7.89 11.55 -11.70
N VAL A 212 7.69 12.45 -12.65
CA VAL A 212 8.78 13.12 -13.35
C VAL A 212 9.03 14.44 -12.62
N SER A 213 10.27 14.66 -12.15
CA SER A 213 10.55 15.83 -11.30
C SER A 213 10.33 17.16 -12.01
N SER A 214 10.45 17.20 -13.35
CA SER A 214 10.14 18.37 -14.17
C SER A 214 8.65 18.71 -14.22
N SER A 215 7.74 17.74 -14.03
CA SER A 215 6.29 17.98 -14.01
C SER A 215 5.76 18.48 -12.66
N ILE A 216 6.56 18.40 -11.60
CA ILE A 216 6.18 18.87 -10.25
C ILE A 216 6.32 20.40 -10.15
N VAL A 217 7.19 21.01 -10.95
CA VAL A 217 7.53 22.43 -10.85
C VAL A 217 6.44 23.29 -11.47
N ASP A 218 5.73 24.02 -10.63
CA ASP A 218 4.67 24.94 -11.02
C ASP A 218 5.09 26.41 -10.91
N LYS A 219 4.39 27.28 -11.65
CA LYS A 219 4.58 28.74 -11.57
C LYS A 219 3.98 29.34 -10.29
N TYR A 220 3.06 28.62 -9.65
CA TYR A 220 2.35 29.06 -8.45
C TYR A 220 3.15 28.72 -7.20
N ILE A 221 3.38 29.75 -6.38
CA ILE A 221 4.20 29.63 -5.17
C ILE A 221 3.53 28.68 -4.17
N GLY A 222 4.26 27.63 -3.76
CA GLY A 222 3.84 26.68 -2.74
C GLY A 222 2.98 25.52 -3.24
N GLU A 223 2.58 25.52 -4.52
CA GLU A 223 1.75 24.45 -5.08
C GLU A 223 2.56 23.16 -5.24
N SER A 224 3.79 23.25 -5.76
CA SER A 224 4.73 22.13 -5.87
C SER A 224 5.03 21.49 -4.51
N ALA A 225 5.19 22.30 -3.46
CA ALA A 225 5.39 21.81 -2.09
C ALA A 225 4.11 21.18 -1.48
N ARG A 226 2.91 21.63 -1.87
CA ARG A 226 1.65 20.96 -1.50
C ARG A 226 1.56 19.60 -2.19
N LEU A 227 1.83 19.54 -3.49
CA LEU A 227 1.78 18.32 -4.29
C LEU A 227 2.71 17.23 -3.75
N ILE A 228 3.94 17.57 -3.36
CA ILE A 228 4.88 16.63 -2.74
C ILE A 228 4.30 16.06 -1.43
N ARG A 229 3.75 16.90 -0.56
CA ARG A 229 3.12 16.45 0.69
C ARG A 229 1.95 15.50 0.41
N GLU A 230 1.12 15.82 -0.57
CA GLU A 230 -0.01 14.97 -0.95
C GLU A 230 0.43 13.63 -1.54
N MET A 231 1.42 13.62 -2.42
CA MET A 231 2.03 12.40 -2.95
C MET A 231 2.53 11.48 -1.82
N PHE A 232 3.22 12.04 -0.83
CA PHE A 232 3.70 11.28 0.33
C PHE A 232 2.58 10.81 1.25
N ASN A 233 1.52 11.59 1.42
CA ASN A 233 0.33 11.16 2.17
C ASN A 233 -0.35 9.99 1.46
N TYR A 234 -0.52 10.09 0.14
CA TYR A 234 -1.12 9.04 -0.67
C TYR A 234 -0.33 7.74 -0.57
N ALA A 235 1.00 7.80 -0.70
CA ALA A 235 1.87 6.64 -0.56
C ALA A 235 1.81 6.00 0.84
N ARG A 236 1.58 6.80 1.89
CA ARG A 236 1.40 6.30 3.26
C ARG A 236 0.05 5.61 3.45
N ASP A 237 -1.00 6.11 2.83
CA ASP A 237 -2.34 5.52 2.89
C ASP A 237 -2.41 4.20 2.08
N HIS A 238 -1.56 4.05 1.06
CA HIS A 238 -1.54 2.90 0.12
C HIS A 238 -0.31 1.99 0.27
N GLN A 239 0.11 1.68 1.50
CA GLN A 239 1.23 0.76 1.74
C GLN A 239 0.87 -0.71 1.40
N PRO A 240 1.79 -1.50 0.80
CA PRO A 240 3.17 -1.18 0.41
C PRO A 240 3.24 -0.35 -0.89
N CYS A 241 4.17 0.63 -0.93
CA CYS A 241 4.24 1.61 -2.01
C CYS A 241 5.67 1.96 -2.40
N ILE A 242 5.93 2.12 -3.70
CA ILE A 242 7.21 2.56 -4.27
C ILE A 242 7.00 3.87 -5.02
N ILE A 243 7.71 4.91 -4.60
CA ILE A 243 7.73 6.21 -5.27
C ILE A 243 8.97 6.25 -6.17
N PHE A 244 8.76 6.38 -7.47
CA PHE A 244 9.82 6.54 -8.47
C PHE A 244 9.84 7.97 -8.98
N MET A 245 10.93 8.69 -8.69
CA MET A 245 11.19 10.04 -9.18
C MET A 245 12.23 10.02 -10.30
N ASP A 246 11.79 10.31 -11.52
CA ASP A 246 12.68 10.47 -12.67
C ASP A 246 13.17 11.91 -12.80
N GLU A 247 14.32 12.10 -13.46
CA GLU A 247 14.93 13.41 -13.73
C GLU A 247 15.08 14.30 -12.48
N ILE A 248 15.50 13.72 -11.35
CA ILE A 248 15.61 14.46 -10.08
C ILE A 248 16.57 15.66 -10.15
N ASP A 249 17.45 15.71 -11.15
CA ASP A 249 18.31 16.87 -11.44
C ASP A 249 17.53 18.14 -11.80
N ALA A 250 16.26 18.04 -12.24
CA ALA A 250 15.41 19.21 -12.48
C ALA A 250 15.18 20.04 -11.20
N ILE A 251 14.93 19.36 -10.08
CA ILE A 251 14.63 19.99 -8.78
C ILE A 251 15.80 19.93 -7.79
N GLY A 252 16.67 18.93 -7.92
CA GLY A 252 17.78 18.64 -7.01
C GLY A 252 19.10 19.32 -7.37
N GLY A 253 19.13 20.19 -8.38
CA GLY A 253 20.34 20.89 -8.79
C GLY A 253 20.88 21.86 -7.72
N ARG A 254 22.21 21.93 -7.52
CA ARG A 254 22.85 22.97 -6.69
C ARG A 254 22.59 24.35 -7.30
N ARG A 255 21.64 25.10 -6.74
CA ARG A 255 21.35 26.48 -7.15
C ARG A 255 21.88 27.46 -6.11
N PHE A 256 22.62 28.47 -6.55
CA PHE A 256 23.12 29.54 -5.69
C PHE A 256 22.02 30.55 -5.39
N SER A 257 22.13 31.24 -4.24
CA SER A 257 21.13 32.16 -3.67
C SER A 257 20.80 33.40 -4.52
N GLU A 258 21.52 33.64 -5.62
CA GLU A 258 21.29 34.74 -6.57
C GLU A 258 20.34 34.35 -7.73
N GLY A 259 19.39 33.45 -7.46
CA GLY A 259 18.42 32.98 -8.45
C GLY A 259 17.16 33.84 -8.57
N THR A 260 16.50 33.72 -9.71
CA THR A 260 15.18 34.29 -10.02
C THR A 260 14.10 33.74 -9.07
N SER A 261 12.91 34.36 -9.04
CA SER A 261 11.79 33.87 -8.21
C SER A 261 11.44 32.39 -8.45
N ALA A 262 11.66 31.89 -9.68
CA ALA A 262 11.45 30.48 -10.02
C ALA A 262 12.47 29.54 -9.35
N ASP A 263 13.73 29.96 -9.22
CA ASP A 263 14.78 29.15 -8.58
C ASP A 263 14.50 28.97 -7.08
N ARG A 264 13.96 30.00 -6.44
CA ARG A 264 13.55 29.95 -5.02
C ARG A 264 12.40 28.97 -4.78
N GLU A 265 11.47 28.85 -5.74
CA GLU A 265 10.37 27.90 -5.64
C GLU A 265 10.85 26.45 -5.80
N ILE A 266 11.76 26.21 -6.74
CA ILE A 266 12.38 24.89 -6.93
C ILE A 266 13.16 24.48 -5.67
N GLN A 267 13.94 25.40 -5.09
CA GLN A 267 14.62 25.16 -3.82
C GLN A 267 13.64 24.86 -2.68
N ARG A 268 12.54 25.59 -2.57
CA ARG A 268 11.49 25.32 -1.57
C ARG A 268 10.89 23.92 -1.74
N THR A 269 10.61 23.54 -2.98
CA THR A 269 10.08 22.22 -3.35
C THR A 269 11.07 21.10 -2.97
N LEU A 270 12.36 21.30 -3.24
CA LEU A 270 13.43 20.38 -2.83
C LEU A 270 13.51 20.27 -1.30
N MET A 271 13.45 21.37 -0.57
CA MET A 271 13.49 21.34 0.90
C MET A 271 12.29 20.60 1.48
N GLU A 272 11.10 20.76 0.89
CA GLU A 272 9.92 19.99 1.30
C GLU A 272 10.09 18.50 1.01
N LEU A 273 10.63 18.12 -0.15
CA LEU A 273 10.98 16.73 -0.47
C LEU A 273 11.91 16.14 0.59
N LEU A 274 12.97 16.86 0.95
CA LEU A 274 13.92 16.45 1.98
C LEU A 274 13.27 16.30 3.35
N ASN A 275 12.38 17.21 3.74
CA ASN A 275 11.64 17.13 4.99
C ASN A 275 10.72 15.90 5.03
N GLN A 276 10.02 15.61 3.94
CA GLN A 276 9.18 14.41 3.85
C GLN A 276 10.01 13.13 3.86
N MET A 277 11.19 13.12 3.22
CA MET A 277 12.14 12.00 3.27
C MET A 277 12.65 11.71 4.68
N ASP A 278 13.00 12.75 5.44
CA ASP A 278 13.45 12.61 6.83
C ASP A 278 12.32 12.18 7.76
N GLY A 279 11.09 12.65 7.47
CA GLY A 279 9.88 12.35 8.21
C GLY A 279 9.38 10.91 8.07
N PHE A 280 9.96 10.10 7.18
CA PHE A 280 9.64 8.67 7.13
C PHE A 280 10.16 7.94 8.34
N ASP A 281 9.25 7.23 9.00
CA ASP A 281 9.64 6.20 9.95
C ASP A 281 10.44 5.12 9.21
N ALA A 282 11.57 4.70 9.78
CA ALA A 282 12.44 3.72 9.13
C ALA A 282 11.72 2.38 8.91
N LEU A 283 10.68 2.09 9.70
CA LEU A 283 9.83 0.90 9.57
C LEU A 283 8.74 1.00 8.48
N GLY A 284 8.57 2.15 7.82
CA GLY A 284 7.55 2.33 6.81
C GLY A 284 7.75 1.43 5.58
N GLN A 285 6.65 0.89 5.04
CA GLN A 285 6.63 0.10 3.80
C GLN A 285 6.59 1.00 2.53
N VAL A 286 7.02 2.26 2.66
CA VAL A 286 7.16 3.17 1.52
C VAL A 286 8.63 3.26 1.18
N LYS A 287 8.97 2.97 -0.07
CA LYS A 287 10.34 3.04 -0.58
C LYS A 287 10.44 4.05 -1.71
N MET A 288 11.58 4.73 -1.79
CA MET A 288 11.83 5.76 -2.78
C MET A 288 12.97 5.37 -3.70
N ILE A 289 12.75 5.52 -5.01
CA ILE A 289 13.77 5.36 -6.04
C ILE A 289 13.88 6.69 -6.78
N MET A 290 15.08 7.24 -6.85
CA MET A 290 15.36 8.44 -7.63
C MET A 290 16.26 8.08 -8.80
N ALA A 291 16.00 8.65 -9.98
CA ALA A 291 16.85 8.49 -11.15
C ALA A 291 17.40 9.84 -11.61
N THR A 292 18.71 9.86 -11.92
CA THR A 292 19.38 11.03 -12.52
C THR A 292 20.32 10.61 -13.64
N ASN A 293 20.52 11.51 -14.59
CA ASN A 293 21.58 11.41 -15.60
C ASN A 293 22.86 12.14 -15.16
N ARG A 294 22.76 13.10 -14.25
CA ARG A 294 23.86 14.00 -13.83
C ARG A 294 24.01 13.99 -12.30
N PRO A 295 24.75 13.02 -11.73
CA PRO A 295 24.95 12.98 -10.28
C PRO A 295 25.74 14.19 -9.74
N ASP A 296 26.60 14.80 -10.56
CA ASP A 296 27.47 15.91 -10.16
C ASP A 296 26.70 17.20 -9.85
N THR A 297 25.57 17.41 -10.53
CA THR A 297 24.74 18.60 -10.35
C THR A 297 23.86 18.53 -9.10
N LEU A 298 23.72 17.35 -8.48
CA LEU A 298 22.83 17.16 -7.34
C LEU A 298 23.34 17.84 -6.07
N ASP A 299 22.38 18.32 -5.27
CA ASP A 299 22.60 18.86 -3.94
C ASP A 299 23.17 17.76 -3.01
N PRO A 300 24.31 18.02 -2.32
CA PRO A 300 24.86 17.10 -1.32
C PRO A 300 23.86 16.73 -0.22
N ALA A 301 22.86 17.58 0.05
CA ALA A 301 21.81 17.31 1.03
C ALA A 301 21.00 16.06 0.68
N LEU A 302 20.75 15.78 -0.61
CA LEU A 302 20.09 14.54 -1.04
C LEU A 302 20.99 13.30 -0.81
N LEU A 303 22.29 13.47 -0.99
CA LEU A 303 23.30 12.41 -0.94
C LEU A 303 23.74 12.03 0.48
N ARG A 304 23.18 12.68 1.51
CA ARG A 304 23.51 12.41 2.91
C ARG A 304 22.97 11.02 3.33
N PRO A 305 23.75 10.22 4.07
CA PRO A 305 23.28 8.95 4.63
C PRO A 305 22.01 9.14 5.48
N GLY A 306 21.04 8.22 5.37
CA GLY A 306 19.71 8.31 5.99
C GLY A 306 18.59 8.79 5.07
N ARG A 307 18.93 9.25 3.84
CA ARG A 307 17.99 9.65 2.78
C ARG A 307 18.15 8.74 1.56
N LEU A 308 19.27 8.89 0.86
CA LEU A 308 19.68 8.05 -0.26
C LEU A 308 20.84 7.17 0.19
N ASP A 309 20.52 6.03 0.80
CA ASP A 309 21.49 5.14 1.44
C ASP A 309 22.33 4.36 0.42
N ARG A 310 21.73 4.02 -0.73
CA ARG A 310 22.42 3.33 -1.82
C ARG A 310 22.45 4.16 -3.08
N LYS A 311 23.64 4.25 -3.67
CA LYS A 311 23.89 4.91 -4.96
C LYS A 311 24.31 3.81 -5.92
N ILE A 312 23.41 3.45 -6.83
CA ILE A 312 23.65 2.43 -7.83
C ILE A 312 24.06 3.15 -9.11
N GLY A 313 25.33 3.03 -9.43
CA GLY A 313 25.92 3.62 -10.63
C GLY A 313 26.00 2.62 -11.76
N ASN A 314 25.49 3.00 -12.94
CA ASN A 314 25.77 2.26 -14.16
C ASN A 314 27.15 2.65 -14.70
N VAL A 315 28.09 1.70 -14.70
CA VAL A 315 29.32 1.71 -15.51
C VAL A 315 29.65 0.25 -15.86
N PRO A 316 30.00 -0.14 -17.10
CA PRO A 316 30.16 0.60 -18.36
C PRO A 316 29.08 0.27 -19.41
N PHE A 317 29.13 0.96 -20.55
CA PHE A 317 28.37 0.66 -21.78
C PHE A 317 28.26 -0.86 -22.02
N ALA A 318 27.06 -1.41 -21.86
CA ALA A 318 26.73 -2.68 -22.48
C ALA A 318 26.69 -2.42 -23.99
N PHE A 319 27.77 -2.79 -24.67
CA PHE A 319 27.79 -2.90 -26.13
C PHE A 319 26.60 -3.76 -26.56
N VAL A 320 25.72 -3.17 -27.36
CA VAL A 320 24.99 -3.91 -28.40
C VAL A 320 25.94 -4.12 -29.56
#